data_AF-A0A3N5M8S2-F1
#
_entry.id   AF-A0A3N5M8S2-F1
#
_cell.length_a   1.000
_cell.length_b   1.000
_cell.length_c   1.000
_cell.angle_alpha   90.00
_cell.angle_beta   90.00
_cell.angle_gamma   90.00
#
_symmetry.space_group_name_H-M   'P 1'
#
loop_
_entity.id
_entity.type
_entity.pdbx_description
1 polymer ?
#
loop_
_entity_poly.entity_id
_entity_poly.type
_entity_poly.pdbx_seq_one_letter_code
_entity_poly.pdbx_strand_id
1 'polypeptide(L)'
;MKVERRKPRTARVGLFGVGYHVYWKQFPGLLEELQAKLEVLVRKVQKTGVTACNFGIVDKAEDAYSLIPRLKGADLDLVFCDMLTYATSATFAAVIRSVDVPVVLVALQPLPALDYARSTTHMQLANDDFCSVPEFTGVAIRMGKRAPDVILGTLEEDPEADAEITDWCDVAMALHDVKRARIGHFGHPIEHMLDMQTDQAALTAAFGCHVVQTEADDLLRLSREVTSAEIARKTDEILALFDTPDPGPDPVTTRLTQEHLATAARVAVSLDKFVDLHRLDGLAYYYEGEPGSPLRNIVTNLIVGNSLLTAAGFPMCGESDLKTCIAMLLMDRLGIGGSFAEFHPIDFRGGFVLVGHDGPHHINIADGKPVLRSLIKYHGKPGSGASVEFKLKQGPITMLSIGVDAGGRFRFVLAEGDSVAGPIPATGNTNTRGFFQPDVRTFLKRWVAEGPTHHFALGIGRRADSLRRVAEALGIESVIVTE
;
A
#
# COMPACT_ATOMS: atom_id res chain seq x y z
N MET A 1 13.88 16.50 -3.99
CA MET A 1 13.32 16.72 -2.64
C MET A 1 12.25 15.66 -2.41
N LYS A 2 12.15 15.07 -1.21
CA LYS A 2 11.10 14.10 -0.85
C LYS A 2 10.03 14.83 -0.03
N VAL A 3 8.78 14.75 -0.44
CA VAL A 3 7.64 15.27 0.33
C VAL A 3 7.49 14.41 1.59
N GLU A 4 7.44 15.05 2.76
CA GLU A 4 7.26 14.36 4.03
C GLU A 4 5.84 13.79 4.15
N ARG A 5 5.71 12.65 4.82
CA ARG A 5 4.41 12.00 4.99
C ARG A 5 3.59 12.72 6.06
N ARG A 6 2.28 12.88 5.83
CA ARG A 6 1.35 13.41 6.86
C ARG A 6 1.23 12.47 8.07
N LYS A 7 1.26 11.17 7.80
CA LYS A 7 1.12 10.09 8.79
C LYS A 7 2.27 9.10 8.60
N PRO A 8 3.11 8.82 9.61
CA PRO A 8 4.10 7.75 9.51
C PRO A 8 3.44 6.39 9.25
N ARG A 9 4.10 5.49 8.52
CA ARG A 9 3.65 4.10 8.42
C ARG A 9 3.91 3.41 9.77
N THR A 10 2.99 2.58 10.22
CA THR A 10 3.12 1.83 11.47
C THR A 10 2.22 0.60 11.46
N ALA A 11 2.52 -0.34 12.35
CA ALA A 11 1.72 -1.52 12.64
C ALA A 11 2.07 -2.05 14.04
N ARG A 12 1.22 -2.91 14.59
CA ARG A 12 1.45 -3.65 15.83
C ARG A 12 1.64 -5.12 15.51
N VAL A 13 2.84 -5.63 15.69
CA VAL A 13 3.20 -7.02 15.34
C VAL A 13 3.45 -7.81 16.61
N GLY A 14 2.70 -8.89 16.82
CA GLY A 14 2.89 -9.79 17.94
C GLY A 14 3.94 -10.84 17.63
N LEU A 15 4.77 -11.19 18.61
CA LEU A 15 5.74 -12.28 18.51
C LEU A 15 5.59 -13.19 19.71
N PHE A 16 5.50 -14.49 19.47
CA PHE A 16 5.65 -15.48 20.53
C PHE A 16 6.47 -16.65 20.00
N GLY A 17 7.33 -17.20 20.84
CA GLY A 17 8.07 -18.40 20.53
C GLY A 17 7.29 -19.65 20.92
N VAL A 18 7.55 -20.77 20.26
CA VAL A 18 7.06 -22.08 20.69
C VAL A 18 8.21 -23.02 21.03
N GLY A 19 8.00 -23.87 22.03
CA GLY A 19 8.95 -24.90 22.41
C GLY A 19 8.27 -26.09 23.06
N TYR A 20 9.07 -27.01 23.62
CA TYR A 20 8.55 -28.18 24.29
C TYR A 20 9.09 -28.29 25.72
N HIS A 21 8.20 -28.13 26.69
CA HIS A 21 8.58 -27.96 28.10
C HIS A 21 9.36 -29.12 28.73
N VAL A 22 9.32 -30.30 28.12
CA VAL A 22 10.07 -31.47 28.58
C VAL A 22 11.59 -31.23 28.43
N TYR A 23 12.00 -30.47 27.40
CA TYR A 23 13.41 -30.19 27.13
C TYR A 23 14.07 -29.35 28.23
N TRP A 24 13.34 -28.47 28.92
CA TRP A 24 13.91 -27.55 29.92
C TRP A 24 14.60 -28.27 31.08
N LYS A 25 14.11 -29.46 31.46
CA LYS A 25 14.72 -30.28 32.52
C LYS A 25 15.79 -31.22 31.97
N GLN A 26 15.72 -31.57 30.69
CA GLN A 26 16.62 -32.54 30.06
C GLN A 26 17.93 -31.88 29.59
N PHE A 27 17.87 -30.63 29.15
CA PHE A 27 18.99 -29.91 28.53
C PHE A 27 19.16 -28.54 29.22
N PRO A 28 19.95 -28.48 30.31
CA PRO A 28 20.21 -27.22 31.00
C PRO A 28 20.81 -26.15 30.07
N GLY A 29 20.31 -24.92 30.14
CA GLY A 29 20.76 -23.81 29.30
C GLY A 29 20.02 -23.65 27.97
N LEU A 30 19.26 -24.66 27.53
CA LEU A 30 18.56 -24.61 26.24
C LEU A 30 17.44 -23.55 26.25
N LEU A 31 16.67 -23.45 27.34
CA LEU A 31 15.58 -22.47 27.41
C LEU A 31 16.11 -21.05 27.29
N GLU A 32 17.22 -20.74 27.98
CA GLU A 32 17.87 -19.44 27.93
C GLU A 32 18.41 -19.12 26.52
N GLU A 33 18.95 -20.12 25.82
CA GLU A 33 19.40 -20.00 24.43
C GLU A 33 18.23 -19.72 23.48
N LEU A 34 17.11 -20.44 23.62
CA LEU A 34 15.92 -20.23 22.80
C LEU A 34 15.24 -18.88 23.08
N GLN A 35 15.27 -18.41 24.33
CA GLN A 35 14.83 -17.05 24.67
C GLN A 35 15.72 -16.00 23.98
N ALA A 36 17.03 -16.20 23.96
CA ALA A 36 17.95 -15.33 23.24
C ALA A 36 17.70 -15.34 21.72
N LYS A 37 17.36 -16.51 21.14
CA LYS A 37 16.95 -16.62 19.73
C LYS A 37 15.70 -15.78 19.44
N LEU A 38 14.65 -15.90 20.26
CA LEU A 38 13.42 -15.10 20.11
C LEU A 38 13.71 -13.60 20.12
N GLU A 39 14.61 -13.15 21.00
CA GLU A 39 15.02 -11.74 21.05
C GLU A 39 15.75 -11.26 19.78
N VAL A 40 16.40 -12.15 19.02
CA VAL A 40 16.96 -11.80 17.70
C VAL A 40 15.83 -11.46 16.72
N LEU A 41 14.79 -12.30 16.64
CA LEU A 41 13.64 -12.03 15.77
C LEU A 41 12.92 -10.74 16.18
N VAL A 42 12.71 -10.52 17.49
CA VAL A 42 12.12 -9.27 17.99
C VAL A 42 12.92 -8.05 17.51
N ARG A 43 14.26 -8.10 17.58
CA ARG A 43 15.12 -7.00 17.08
C ARG A 43 15.01 -6.83 15.57
N LYS A 44 14.94 -7.90 14.78
CA LYS A 44 14.74 -7.83 13.33
C LYS A 44 13.42 -7.14 13.00
N VAL A 45 12.33 -7.54 13.65
CA VAL A 45 11.01 -6.94 13.45
C VAL A 45 10.99 -5.46 13.88
N GLN A 46 11.59 -5.10 15.01
CA GLN A 46 11.68 -3.69 15.45
C GLN A 46 12.42 -2.79 14.46
N LYS A 47 13.46 -3.29 13.77
CA LYS A 47 14.22 -2.53 12.77
C LYS A 47 13.37 -2.12 11.55
N THR A 48 12.25 -2.79 11.30
CA THR A 48 11.33 -2.44 10.19
C THR A 48 10.50 -1.19 10.48
N GLY A 49 10.46 -0.71 11.74
CA GLY A 49 9.70 0.48 12.15
C GLY A 49 8.30 0.18 12.69
N VAL A 50 7.90 -1.09 12.81
CA VAL A 50 6.66 -1.50 13.50
C VAL A 50 6.82 -1.48 15.02
N THR A 51 5.68 -1.48 15.73
CA THR A 51 5.66 -1.76 17.18
C THR A 51 5.63 -3.27 17.41
N ALA A 52 6.74 -3.84 17.86
CA ALA A 52 6.85 -5.25 18.21
C ALA A 52 6.33 -5.52 19.64
N CYS A 53 5.44 -6.50 19.80
CA CYS A 53 4.93 -6.97 21.08
C CYS A 53 5.40 -8.40 21.33
N ASN A 54 6.44 -8.58 22.16
CA ASN A 54 6.93 -9.89 22.54
C ASN A 54 6.06 -10.50 23.66
N PHE A 55 5.52 -11.68 23.44
CA PHE A 55 4.68 -12.41 24.40
C PHE A 55 5.40 -13.55 25.13
N GLY A 56 6.66 -13.81 24.80
CA GLY A 56 7.48 -14.89 25.37
C GLY A 56 7.30 -16.23 24.67
N ILE A 57 7.73 -17.30 25.34
CA ILE A 57 7.63 -18.68 24.83
C ILE A 57 6.36 -19.35 25.34
N VAL A 58 5.71 -20.11 24.47
CA VAL A 58 4.57 -20.99 24.75
C VAL A 58 5.00 -22.45 24.56
N ASP A 59 4.98 -23.24 25.63
CA ASP A 59 5.55 -24.60 25.62
C ASP A 59 4.57 -25.71 26.04
N LYS A 60 3.34 -25.33 26.40
CA LYS A 60 2.20 -26.21 26.71
C LYS A 60 0.90 -25.64 26.15
N ALA A 61 -0.11 -26.52 26.07
CA ALA A 61 -1.46 -26.13 25.67
C ALA A 61 -2.07 -25.06 26.60
N GLU A 62 -1.92 -25.20 27.92
CA GLU A 62 -2.46 -24.27 28.92
C GLU A 62 -1.94 -22.83 28.72
N ASP A 63 -0.66 -22.70 28.38
CA ASP A 63 -0.03 -21.40 28.10
C ASP A 63 -0.58 -20.78 26.81
N ALA A 64 -0.86 -21.60 25.79
CA ALA A 64 -1.47 -21.13 24.55
C ALA A 64 -2.88 -20.55 24.78
N TYR A 65 -3.70 -21.21 25.61
CA TYR A 65 -5.01 -20.67 26.00
C TYR A 65 -4.89 -19.37 26.80
N SER A 66 -3.91 -19.31 27.72
CA SER A 66 -3.64 -18.13 28.55
C SER A 66 -3.11 -16.94 27.74
N LEU A 67 -2.48 -17.21 26.59
CA LEU A 67 -1.96 -16.19 25.68
C LEU A 67 -3.07 -15.48 24.87
N ILE A 68 -4.18 -16.16 24.55
CA ILE A 68 -5.21 -15.62 23.65
C ILE A 68 -5.75 -14.25 24.08
N PRO A 69 -6.15 -14.00 25.34
CA PRO A 69 -6.65 -12.69 25.74
C PRO A 69 -5.60 -11.58 25.60
N ARG A 70 -4.31 -11.91 25.80
CA ARG A 70 -3.20 -10.97 25.65
C ARG A 70 -2.97 -10.62 24.18
N LEU A 71 -3.02 -11.59 23.27
CA LEU A 71 -2.93 -11.35 21.83
C LEU A 71 -4.10 -10.48 21.34
N LYS A 72 -5.32 -10.81 21.74
CA LYS A 72 -6.52 -10.03 21.37
C LYS A 72 -6.49 -8.62 21.94
N GLY A 73 -6.11 -8.46 23.21
CA GLY A 73 -6.03 -7.17 23.88
C GLY A 73 -4.90 -6.27 23.37
N ALA A 74 -3.93 -6.82 22.62
CA ALA A 74 -2.81 -6.06 22.10
C ALA A 74 -3.09 -5.35 20.77
N ASP A 75 -4.30 -5.48 20.19
CA ASP A 75 -4.71 -4.83 18.93
C ASP A 75 -3.66 -5.01 17.82
N LEU A 76 -3.35 -6.27 17.51
CA LEU A 76 -2.29 -6.63 16.57
C LEU A 76 -2.80 -6.59 15.12
N ASP A 77 -1.90 -6.31 14.18
CA ASP A 77 -2.15 -6.36 12.74
C ASP A 77 -1.64 -7.65 12.11
N LEU A 78 -0.64 -8.29 12.74
CA LEU A 78 0.00 -9.54 12.34
C LEU A 78 0.62 -10.23 13.56
N VAL A 79 0.74 -11.56 13.52
CA VAL A 79 1.45 -12.35 14.52
C VAL A 79 2.54 -13.21 13.87
N PHE A 80 3.77 -13.10 14.35
CA PHE A 80 4.82 -14.09 14.11
C PHE A 80 4.80 -15.16 15.21
N CYS A 81 4.73 -16.42 14.80
CA CYS A 81 4.96 -17.58 15.66
C CYS A 81 6.37 -18.09 15.38
N ASP A 82 7.29 -17.81 16.29
CA ASP A 82 8.71 -18.16 16.18
C ASP A 82 8.92 -19.62 16.59
N MET A 83 9.35 -20.44 15.64
CA MET A 83 9.51 -21.87 15.78
C MET A 83 10.89 -22.17 16.37
N LEU A 84 11.07 -21.95 17.67
CA LEU A 84 12.40 -21.95 18.29
C LEU A 84 13.07 -23.33 18.37
N THR A 85 12.26 -24.39 18.39
CA THR A 85 12.62 -25.81 18.47
C THR A 85 11.37 -26.65 18.17
N TYR A 86 11.41 -27.98 18.37
CA TYR A 86 10.19 -28.79 18.36
C TYR A 86 9.19 -28.31 19.41
N ALA A 87 7.94 -28.14 18.99
CA ALA A 87 6.78 -27.87 19.83
C ALA A 87 5.58 -28.72 19.37
N THR A 88 4.72 -29.13 20.30
CA THR A 88 3.50 -29.84 19.92
C THR A 88 2.46 -28.86 19.36
N SER A 89 1.71 -29.25 18.34
CA SER A 89 0.66 -28.39 17.73
C SER A 89 -0.38 -27.84 18.70
N ALA A 90 -0.54 -28.42 19.89
CA ALA A 90 -1.39 -27.90 20.95
C ALA A 90 -0.98 -26.49 21.45
N THR A 91 0.29 -26.10 21.32
CA THR A 91 0.77 -24.73 21.67
C THR A 91 0.33 -23.67 20.66
N PHE A 92 -0.13 -24.08 19.48
CA PHE A 92 -0.49 -23.20 18.36
C PHE A 92 -1.96 -23.29 17.97
N ALA A 93 -2.54 -24.49 18.02
CA ALA A 93 -3.91 -24.79 17.63
C ALA A 93 -4.94 -23.82 18.26
N ALA A 94 -4.81 -23.55 19.56
CA ALA A 94 -5.71 -22.64 20.26
C ALA A 94 -5.57 -21.19 19.77
N VAL A 95 -4.36 -20.77 19.43
CA VAL A 95 -4.04 -19.42 18.94
C VAL A 95 -4.59 -19.22 17.53
N ILE A 96 -4.19 -20.06 16.56
CA ILE A 96 -4.58 -19.89 15.15
C ILE A 96 -6.09 -19.96 14.92
N ARG A 97 -6.80 -20.75 15.74
CA ARG A 97 -8.26 -20.80 15.73
C ARG A 97 -8.89 -19.49 16.19
N SER A 98 -8.25 -18.78 17.12
CA SER A 98 -8.87 -17.72 17.92
C SER A 98 -8.52 -16.32 17.46
N VAL A 99 -7.42 -16.13 16.73
CA VAL A 99 -6.99 -14.83 16.21
C VAL A 99 -7.54 -14.57 14.81
N ASP A 100 -7.86 -13.31 14.53
CA ASP A 100 -8.46 -12.85 13.27
C ASP A 100 -7.45 -12.07 12.40
N VAL A 101 -6.19 -12.07 12.80
CA VAL A 101 -5.08 -11.43 12.09
C VAL A 101 -4.21 -12.51 11.44
N PRO A 102 -3.46 -12.18 10.36
CA PRO A 102 -2.52 -13.10 9.76
C PRO A 102 -1.52 -13.64 10.78
N VAL A 103 -1.24 -14.94 10.70
CA VAL A 103 -0.19 -15.60 11.47
C VAL A 103 0.83 -16.15 10.50
N VAL A 104 2.10 -15.86 10.73
CA VAL A 104 3.23 -16.32 9.93
C VAL A 104 4.14 -17.16 10.82
N LEU A 105 4.52 -18.35 10.36
CA LEU A 105 5.47 -19.20 11.06
C LEU A 105 6.89 -18.77 10.67
N VAL A 106 7.77 -18.63 11.64
CA VAL A 106 9.16 -18.21 11.41
C VAL A 106 10.07 -19.32 11.91
N ALA A 107 10.78 -19.99 11.01
CA ALA A 107 11.69 -21.10 11.32
C ALA A 107 13.11 -20.72 10.92
N LEU A 108 13.82 -20.04 11.83
CA LEU A 108 15.15 -19.51 11.58
C LEU A 108 16.18 -20.18 12.50
N GLN A 109 16.86 -21.20 11.97
CA GLN A 109 17.86 -21.92 12.74
C GLN A 109 19.17 -21.09 12.87
N PRO A 110 19.87 -21.13 14.01
CA PRO A 110 21.10 -20.36 14.20
C PRO A 110 22.24 -20.74 13.26
N LEU A 111 22.45 -22.03 13.00
CA LEU A 111 23.57 -22.53 12.22
C LEU A 111 23.16 -22.78 10.76
N PRO A 112 23.97 -22.35 9.77
CA PRO A 112 23.72 -22.68 8.37
C PRO A 112 23.86 -24.18 8.08
N ALA A 113 24.66 -24.88 8.89
CA ALA A 113 24.79 -26.33 8.87
C ALA A 113 25.30 -26.82 10.23
N LEU A 114 24.85 -28.01 10.64
CA LEU A 114 25.41 -28.70 11.80
C LEU A 114 26.78 -29.31 11.48
N ASP A 115 27.72 -29.21 12.41
CA ASP A 115 28.93 -30.06 12.41
C ASP A 115 28.53 -31.45 12.90
N TYR A 116 28.14 -32.34 11.97
CA TYR A 116 27.62 -33.67 12.30
C TYR A 116 28.57 -34.50 13.17
N ALA A 117 29.88 -34.33 13.03
CA ALA A 117 30.86 -35.09 13.81
C ALA A 117 30.93 -34.64 15.28
N ARG A 118 30.54 -33.39 15.55
CA ARG A 118 30.58 -32.78 16.88
C ARG A 118 29.20 -32.49 17.46
N SER A 119 28.15 -32.68 16.67
CA SER A 119 26.77 -32.36 17.05
C SER A 119 26.34 -33.12 18.29
N THR A 120 25.65 -32.39 19.17
CA THR A 120 25.04 -32.90 20.38
C THR A 120 23.54 -32.72 20.25
N THR A 121 22.75 -33.43 21.06
CA THR A 121 21.30 -33.23 21.10
C THR A 121 20.94 -31.79 21.45
N HIS A 122 21.70 -31.13 22.34
CA HIS A 122 21.50 -29.70 22.63
C HIS A 122 21.63 -28.85 21.36
N MET A 123 22.72 -29.03 20.59
CA MET A 123 22.91 -28.31 19.33
C MET A 123 21.80 -28.60 18.33
N GLN A 124 21.39 -29.87 18.23
CA GLN A 124 20.27 -30.24 17.37
C GLN A 124 18.99 -29.49 17.79
N LEU A 125 18.61 -29.54 19.07
CA LEU A 125 17.38 -28.92 19.57
C LEU A 125 17.38 -27.39 19.42
N ALA A 126 18.55 -26.74 19.51
CA ALA A 126 18.70 -25.32 19.26
C ALA A 126 18.58 -24.93 17.76
N ASN A 127 18.62 -25.91 16.84
CA ASN A 127 18.49 -25.73 15.38
C ASN A 127 17.30 -26.50 14.78
N ASP A 128 16.43 -27.09 15.61
CA ASP A 128 15.30 -27.93 15.14
C ASP A 128 14.03 -27.11 14.89
N ASP A 129 14.18 -25.92 14.30
CA ASP A 129 13.13 -24.91 14.14
C ASP A 129 12.02 -25.37 13.18
N PHE A 130 12.36 -26.14 12.14
CA PHE A 130 11.39 -26.54 11.11
C PHE A 130 10.53 -27.74 11.50
N CYS A 131 10.97 -28.57 12.47
CA CYS A 131 10.39 -29.88 12.76
C CYS A 131 8.86 -29.86 12.98
N SER A 132 8.36 -28.86 13.69
CA SER A 132 6.93 -28.73 14.02
C SER A 132 6.11 -27.96 12.98
N VAL A 133 6.72 -27.35 11.97
CA VAL A 133 6.02 -26.55 10.95
C VAL A 133 4.96 -27.37 10.20
N PRO A 134 5.23 -28.61 9.73
CA PRO A 134 4.20 -29.45 9.10
C PRO A 134 3.05 -29.82 10.05
N GLU A 135 3.32 -30.01 11.34
CA GLU A 135 2.29 -30.31 12.35
C GLU A 135 1.36 -29.11 12.55
N PHE A 136 1.93 -27.90 12.59
CA PHE A 136 1.21 -26.64 12.81
C PHE A 136 0.36 -26.25 11.58
N THR A 137 0.93 -26.33 10.39
CA THR A 137 0.19 -26.09 9.14
C THR A 137 -0.94 -27.12 8.97
N GLY A 138 -0.67 -28.39 9.27
CA GLY A 138 -1.68 -29.45 9.26
C GLY A 138 -2.85 -29.18 10.21
N VAL A 139 -2.60 -28.73 11.45
CA VAL A 139 -3.68 -28.43 12.39
C VAL A 139 -4.48 -27.18 11.98
N ALA A 140 -3.83 -26.16 11.41
CA ALA A 140 -4.51 -24.97 10.90
C ALA A 140 -5.52 -25.32 9.79
N ILE A 141 -5.11 -26.16 8.84
CA ILE A 141 -5.98 -26.66 7.77
C ILE A 141 -7.16 -27.44 8.35
N ARG A 142 -6.90 -28.33 9.33
CA ARG A 142 -7.96 -29.09 10.02
C ARG A 142 -8.95 -28.20 10.78
N MET A 143 -8.58 -26.97 11.08
CA MET A 143 -9.43 -25.95 11.72
C MET A 143 -10.10 -25.00 10.74
N GLY A 144 -10.03 -25.29 9.43
CA GLY A 144 -10.67 -24.47 8.39
C GLY A 144 -9.93 -23.17 8.08
N LYS A 145 -8.67 -23.04 8.53
CA LYS A 145 -7.79 -21.94 8.15
C LYS A 145 -6.93 -22.37 6.96
N ARG A 146 -6.38 -21.40 6.23
CA ARG A 146 -5.30 -21.69 5.27
C ARG A 146 -4.05 -22.11 6.04
N ALA A 147 -3.16 -22.85 5.37
CA ALA A 147 -1.82 -23.03 5.90
C ALA A 147 -1.18 -21.64 6.10
N PRO A 148 -0.66 -21.34 7.30
CA PRO A 148 0.15 -20.15 7.51
C PRO A 148 1.33 -20.12 6.55
N ASP A 149 1.68 -18.92 6.08
CA ASP A 149 2.95 -18.73 5.38
C ASP A 149 4.13 -18.98 6.32
N VAL A 150 5.26 -19.39 5.74
CA VAL A 150 6.46 -19.81 6.47
C VAL A 150 7.64 -19.00 5.96
N ILE A 151 8.35 -18.34 6.87
CA ILE A 151 9.68 -17.79 6.63
C ILE A 151 10.69 -18.84 7.10
N LEU A 152 11.58 -19.27 6.21
CA LEU A 152 12.53 -20.35 6.46
C LEU A 152 13.94 -19.91 6.07
N GLY A 153 14.91 -20.11 6.96
CA GLY A 153 16.28 -19.67 6.71
C GLY A 153 17.19 -19.78 7.92
N THR A 154 18.27 -18.98 7.94
CA THR A 154 19.16 -18.85 9.09
C THR A 154 18.82 -17.62 9.94
N LEU A 155 19.05 -17.73 11.26
CA LEU A 155 18.72 -16.68 12.21
C LEU A 155 19.52 -15.40 11.97
N GLU A 156 20.78 -15.53 11.59
CA GLU A 156 21.65 -14.40 11.26
C GLU A 156 22.17 -14.57 9.83
N GLU A 157 22.59 -13.45 9.24
CA GLU A 157 23.22 -13.40 7.91
C GLU A 157 22.38 -13.97 6.74
N ASP A 158 21.06 -13.93 6.87
CA ASP A 158 20.11 -14.38 5.84
C ASP A 158 19.33 -13.21 5.23
N PRO A 159 19.79 -12.65 4.09
CA PRO A 159 19.10 -11.54 3.45
C PRO A 159 17.73 -11.92 2.87
N GLU A 160 17.48 -13.21 2.59
CA GLU A 160 16.19 -13.67 2.04
C GLU A 160 15.14 -13.69 3.15
N ALA A 161 15.44 -14.31 4.29
CA ALA A 161 14.57 -14.30 5.46
C ALA A 161 14.34 -12.88 6.01
N ASP A 162 15.37 -12.03 6.04
CA ASP A 162 15.24 -10.63 6.46
C ASP A 162 14.32 -9.83 5.53
N ALA A 163 14.35 -10.12 4.22
CA ALA A 163 13.45 -9.51 3.24
C ALA A 163 12.00 -9.98 3.44
N GLU A 164 11.77 -11.26 3.72
CA GLU A 164 10.44 -11.78 4.01
C GLU A 164 9.85 -11.20 5.31
N ILE A 165 10.65 -11.08 6.37
CA ILE A 165 10.23 -10.41 7.62
C ILE A 165 9.82 -8.98 7.33
N THR A 166 10.63 -8.26 6.53
CA THR A 166 10.34 -6.88 6.14
C THR A 166 9.04 -6.79 5.33
N ASP A 167 8.84 -7.69 4.38
CA ASP A 167 7.62 -7.71 3.54
C ASP A 167 6.36 -7.94 4.38
N TRP A 168 6.38 -8.90 5.31
CA TRP A 168 5.25 -9.13 6.22
C TRP A 168 4.99 -7.95 7.14
N CYS A 169 6.03 -7.24 7.57
CA CYS A 169 5.88 -5.99 8.32
C CYS A 169 5.25 -4.88 7.46
N ASP A 170 5.64 -4.73 6.19
CA ASP A 170 5.00 -3.81 5.24
C ASP A 170 3.51 -4.18 5.03
N VAL A 171 3.19 -5.47 4.87
CA VAL A 171 1.80 -5.98 4.79
C VAL A 171 1.02 -5.61 6.06
N ALA A 172 1.60 -5.78 7.24
CA ALA A 172 1.00 -5.37 8.50
C ALA A 172 0.71 -3.85 8.53
N MET A 173 1.60 -3.01 8.01
CA MET A 173 1.37 -1.55 7.92
C MET A 173 0.23 -1.20 6.96
N ALA A 174 0.07 -1.95 5.86
CA ALA A 174 -1.06 -1.76 4.95
C ALA A 174 -2.39 -2.15 5.60
N LEU A 175 -2.42 -3.30 6.28
CA LEU A 175 -3.60 -3.76 7.02
C LEU A 175 -3.98 -2.81 8.17
N HIS A 176 -2.99 -2.30 8.89
CA HIS A 176 -3.18 -1.37 10.00
C HIS A 176 -3.97 -0.14 9.57
N ASP A 177 -3.49 0.54 8.51
CA ASP A 177 -4.08 1.80 8.08
C ASP A 177 -5.39 1.57 7.32
N VAL A 178 -5.50 0.56 6.44
CA VAL A 178 -6.75 0.36 5.69
C VAL A 178 -7.95 0.05 6.60
N LYS A 179 -7.73 -0.73 7.68
CA LYS A 179 -8.77 -1.06 8.67
C LYS A 179 -9.21 0.11 9.55
N ARG A 180 -8.53 1.25 9.45
CA ARG A 180 -8.73 2.44 10.30
C ARG A 180 -8.94 3.71 9.49
N ALA A 181 -8.74 3.64 8.18
CA ALA A 181 -8.72 4.79 7.30
C ALA A 181 -10.08 5.47 7.28
N ARG A 182 -10.04 6.81 7.31
CA ARG A 182 -11.19 7.67 7.07
C ARG A 182 -11.06 8.25 5.66
N ILE A 183 -11.80 7.69 4.71
CA ILE A 183 -11.74 8.11 3.31
C ILE A 183 -12.85 9.13 3.06
N GLY A 184 -12.49 10.37 2.78
CA GLY A 184 -13.46 11.39 2.38
C GLY A 184 -14.06 11.06 1.02
N HIS A 185 -15.32 11.41 0.84
CA HIS A 185 -16.02 11.26 -0.43
C HIS A 185 -17.00 12.41 -0.62
N PHE A 186 -16.79 13.23 -1.65
CA PHE A 186 -17.76 14.23 -2.08
C PHE A 186 -18.08 14.13 -3.56
N GLY A 187 -19.36 14.28 -3.87
CA GLY A 187 -19.92 14.10 -5.21
C GLY A 187 -20.23 12.65 -5.55
N HIS A 188 -20.09 12.30 -6.83
CA HIS A 188 -20.46 11.01 -7.37
C HIS A 188 -19.55 10.64 -8.56
N PRO A 189 -19.46 9.35 -8.94
CA PRO A 189 -18.77 8.98 -10.17
C PRO A 189 -19.36 9.69 -11.39
N ILE A 190 -18.56 9.85 -12.44
CA ILE A 190 -19.06 10.39 -13.71
C ILE A 190 -20.25 9.55 -14.17
N GLU A 191 -21.26 10.23 -14.69
CA GLU A 191 -22.48 9.60 -15.15
C GLU A 191 -22.15 8.49 -16.16
N HIS A 192 -22.71 7.29 -15.92
CA HIS A 192 -22.44 6.04 -16.65
C HIS A 192 -21.07 5.33 -16.47
N MET A 193 -20.15 5.83 -15.63
CA MET A 193 -18.96 5.04 -15.25
C MET A 193 -19.32 3.95 -14.24
N LEU A 194 -19.90 2.86 -14.73
CA LEU A 194 -20.43 1.78 -13.90
C LEU A 194 -19.34 0.97 -13.18
N ASP A 195 -18.12 0.94 -13.71
CA ASP A 195 -17.00 0.27 -13.06
C ASP A 195 -16.48 1.04 -11.83
N MET A 196 -16.77 2.35 -11.73
CA MET A 196 -16.41 3.20 -10.58
C MET A 196 -17.41 3.12 -9.43
N GLN A 197 -18.65 2.71 -9.69
CA GLN A 197 -19.70 2.59 -8.68
C GLN A 197 -19.27 1.65 -7.55
N THR A 198 -19.56 2.05 -6.31
CA THR A 198 -19.11 1.29 -5.13
C THR A 198 -20.09 1.49 -3.98
N ASP A 199 -20.48 0.39 -3.35
CA ASP A 199 -21.20 0.42 -2.09
C ASP A 199 -20.23 0.77 -0.94
N GLN A 200 -20.47 1.91 -0.28
CA GLN A 200 -19.65 2.36 0.84
C GLN A 200 -19.74 1.41 2.05
N ALA A 201 -20.89 0.74 2.27
CA ALA A 201 -21.03 -0.23 3.33
C ALA A 201 -20.20 -1.50 3.04
N ALA A 202 -20.14 -1.93 1.77
CA ALA A 202 -19.29 -3.04 1.35
C ALA A 202 -17.81 -2.72 1.61
N LEU A 203 -17.35 -1.49 1.37
CA LEU A 203 -15.98 -1.08 1.67
C LEU A 203 -15.65 -1.24 3.16
N THR A 204 -16.52 -0.79 4.06
CA THR A 204 -16.34 -1.00 5.49
C THR A 204 -16.32 -2.49 5.85
N ALA A 205 -17.21 -3.30 5.25
CA ALA A 205 -17.27 -4.73 5.53
C ALA A 205 -16.01 -5.48 5.07
N ALA A 206 -15.44 -5.13 3.93
CA ALA A 206 -14.30 -5.82 3.34
C ALA A 206 -12.94 -5.30 3.85
N PHE A 207 -12.79 -3.99 4.01
CA PHE A 207 -11.52 -3.36 4.33
C PHE A 207 -11.43 -2.83 5.76
N GLY A 208 -12.57 -2.59 6.42
CA GLY A 208 -12.64 -1.94 7.74
C GLY A 208 -12.58 -0.42 7.71
N CYS A 209 -12.34 0.21 6.55
CA CYS A 209 -12.30 1.66 6.42
C CYS A 209 -13.69 2.29 6.59
N HIS A 210 -13.72 3.58 6.93
CA HIS A 210 -14.94 4.36 7.00
C HIS A 210 -14.96 5.42 5.90
N VAL A 211 -16.01 5.41 5.09
CA VAL A 211 -16.25 6.48 4.10
C VAL A 211 -16.94 7.66 4.80
N VAL A 212 -16.26 8.80 4.83
CA VAL A 212 -16.78 10.05 5.37
C VAL A 212 -17.42 10.82 4.23
N GLN A 213 -18.75 10.93 4.26
CA GLN A 213 -19.47 11.77 3.31
C GLN A 213 -19.17 13.24 3.62
N THR A 214 -18.58 13.93 2.66
CA THR A 214 -18.22 15.34 2.75
C THR A 214 -18.85 16.12 1.61
N GLU A 215 -18.85 17.45 1.70
CA GLU A 215 -19.42 18.33 0.68
C GLU A 215 -18.34 19.20 0.06
N ALA A 216 -18.41 19.43 -1.25
CA ALA A 216 -17.47 20.32 -1.94
C ALA A 216 -17.59 21.78 -1.45
N ASP A 217 -18.75 22.18 -0.93
CA ASP A 217 -18.97 23.48 -0.30
C ASP A 217 -18.11 23.73 0.95
N ASP A 218 -17.73 22.68 1.69
CA ASP A 218 -16.80 22.84 2.80
C ASP A 218 -15.43 23.29 2.31
N LEU A 219 -14.98 22.77 1.16
CA LEU A 219 -13.73 23.20 0.54
C LEU A 219 -13.81 24.66 0.06
N LEU A 220 -14.94 25.07 -0.53
CA LEU A 220 -15.20 26.46 -0.92
C LEU A 220 -15.24 27.40 0.29
N ARG A 221 -15.84 26.97 1.41
CA ARG A 221 -15.84 27.75 2.65
C ARG A 221 -14.41 27.95 3.15
N LEU A 222 -13.63 26.88 3.25
CA LEU A 222 -12.24 26.94 3.72
C LEU A 222 -11.33 27.78 2.81
N SER A 223 -11.58 27.80 1.50
CA SER A 223 -10.79 28.60 0.57
C SER A 223 -10.88 30.12 0.80
N ARG A 224 -11.97 30.57 1.44
CA ARG A 224 -12.20 31.98 1.83
C ARG A 224 -11.38 32.37 3.06
N GLU A 225 -11.00 31.39 3.87
CA GLU A 225 -10.18 31.56 5.08
C GLU A 225 -8.67 31.52 4.78
N VAL A 226 -8.28 31.21 3.53
CA VAL A 226 -6.88 31.14 3.11
C VAL A 226 -6.27 32.53 2.99
N THR A 227 -5.20 32.76 3.74
CA THR A 227 -4.46 34.02 3.82
C THR A 227 -3.42 34.17 2.72
N SER A 228 -3.03 35.40 2.41
CA SER A 228 -1.96 35.69 1.43
C SER A 228 -0.61 35.10 1.84
N ALA A 229 -0.33 35.01 3.15
CA ALA A 229 0.91 34.41 3.66
C ALA A 229 0.96 32.89 3.42
N GLU A 230 -0.17 32.20 3.61
CA GLU A 230 -0.27 30.77 3.30
C GLU A 230 -0.10 30.51 1.80
N ILE A 231 -0.69 31.35 0.94
CA ILE A 231 -0.55 31.26 -0.51
C ILE A 231 0.90 31.47 -0.93
N ALA A 232 1.59 32.49 -0.40
CA ALA A 232 2.99 32.75 -0.70
C ALA A 232 3.88 31.56 -0.33
N ARG A 233 3.74 31.03 0.90
CA ARG A 233 4.50 29.87 1.35
C ARG A 233 4.23 28.62 0.49
N LYS A 234 2.97 28.36 0.14
CA LYS A 234 2.61 27.21 -0.71
C LYS A 234 3.12 27.41 -2.14
N THR A 235 3.17 28.64 -2.63
CA THR A 235 3.75 28.98 -3.93
C THR A 235 5.25 28.65 -3.95
N ASP A 236 5.99 29.05 -2.91
CA ASP A 236 7.42 28.73 -2.79
C ASP A 236 7.66 27.22 -2.71
N GLU A 237 6.82 26.50 -1.95
CA GLU A 237 6.85 25.02 -1.87
C GLU A 237 6.64 24.38 -3.25
N ILE A 238 5.64 24.85 -4.01
CA ILE A 238 5.35 24.38 -5.37
C ILE A 238 6.55 24.64 -6.29
N LEU A 239 7.09 25.86 -6.31
CA LEU A 239 8.22 26.20 -7.19
C LEU A 239 9.52 25.46 -6.82
N ALA A 240 9.69 25.11 -5.55
CA ALA A 240 10.80 24.28 -5.10
C ALA A 240 10.67 22.82 -5.58
N LEU A 241 9.45 22.30 -5.66
CA LEU A 241 9.16 20.91 -6.05
C LEU A 241 9.06 20.69 -7.56
N PHE A 242 8.59 21.68 -8.32
CA PHE A 242 8.30 21.53 -9.75
C PHE A 242 9.16 22.42 -10.65
N ASP A 243 9.46 21.95 -11.86
CA ASP A 243 10.00 22.78 -12.93
C ASP A 243 8.86 23.38 -13.78
N THR A 244 9.11 24.54 -14.39
CA THR A 244 8.10 25.30 -15.17
C THR A 244 8.61 25.69 -16.56
N PRO A 245 8.93 24.69 -17.40
CA PRO A 245 9.52 24.90 -18.72
C PRO A 245 8.53 25.55 -19.69
N ASP A 246 9.06 26.03 -20.81
CA ASP A 246 8.25 26.45 -21.95
C ASP A 246 7.42 25.26 -22.50
N PRO A 247 6.25 25.53 -23.11
CA PRO A 247 5.36 24.49 -23.61
C PRO A 247 6.00 23.66 -24.73
N GLY A 248 5.53 22.41 -24.85
CA GLY A 248 5.90 21.52 -25.94
C GLY A 248 5.10 21.81 -27.21
N PRO A 249 4.95 20.81 -28.10
CA PRO A 249 4.21 20.98 -29.36
C PRO A 249 2.68 21.02 -29.17
N ASP A 250 2.16 20.73 -27.97
CA ASP A 250 0.72 20.71 -27.72
C ASP A 250 0.18 22.14 -27.57
N PRO A 251 -0.73 22.59 -28.46
CA PRO A 251 -1.29 23.94 -28.43
C PRO A 251 -2.18 24.21 -27.21
N VAL A 252 -2.56 23.19 -26.45
CA VAL A 252 -3.33 23.34 -25.21
C VAL A 252 -2.42 23.72 -24.03
N THR A 253 -1.11 23.48 -24.14
CA THR A 253 -0.15 23.74 -23.05
C THR A 253 0.47 25.13 -23.19
N THR A 254 0.65 25.81 -22.06
CA THR A 254 1.44 27.03 -21.95
C THR A 254 2.37 26.95 -20.73
N ARG A 255 3.34 27.87 -20.65
CA ARG A 255 4.18 28.00 -19.46
C ARG A 255 3.28 28.30 -18.24
N LEU A 256 3.68 27.82 -17.06
CA LEU A 256 2.95 28.10 -15.82
C LEU A 256 2.76 29.61 -15.64
N THR A 257 1.51 30.07 -15.58
CA THR A 257 1.18 31.48 -15.38
C THR A 257 1.12 31.79 -13.88
N GLN A 258 1.36 33.05 -13.52
CA GLN A 258 1.24 33.50 -12.12
C GLN A 258 -0.18 33.32 -11.58
N GLU A 259 -1.20 33.50 -12.42
CA GLU A 259 -2.60 33.29 -12.04
C GLU A 259 -2.90 31.82 -11.73
N HIS A 260 -2.48 30.89 -12.60
CA HIS A 260 -2.68 29.46 -12.36
C HIS A 260 -1.89 28.96 -11.16
N LEU A 261 -0.67 29.48 -10.94
CA LEU A 261 0.13 29.17 -9.75
C LEU A 261 -0.55 29.65 -8.47
N ALA A 262 -1.06 30.90 -8.45
CA ALA A 262 -1.76 31.44 -7.29
C ALA A 262 -3.05 30.67 -6.97
N THR A 263 -3.81 30.27 -8.00
CA THR A 263 -5.00 29.42 -7.86
C THR A 263 -4.62 28.05 -7.30
N ALA A 264 -3.63 27.37 -7.88
CA ALA A 264 -3.15 26.08 -7.41
C ALA A 264 -2.68 26.13 -5.95
N ALA A 265 -1.94 27.18 -5.55
CA ALA A 265 -1.49 27.38 -4.19
C ALA A 265 -2.66 27.59 -3.21
N ARG A 266 -3.65 28.43 -3.57
CA ARG A 266 -4.85 28.63 -2.74
C ARG A 266 -5.62 27.33 -2.55
N VAL A 267 -5.83 26.57 -3.64
CA VAL A 267 -6.57 25.31 -3.60
C VAL A 267 -5.83 24.25 -2.79
N ALA A 268 -4.51 24.14 -2.93
CA ALA A 268 -3.69 23.23 -2.12
C ALA A 268 -3.78 23.53 -0.62
N VAL A 269 -3.73 24.81 -0.20
CA VAL A 269 -3.94 25.17 1.21
C VAL A 269 -5.36 24.86 1.68
N SER A 270 -6.36 25.04 0.81
CA SER A 270 -7.76 24.72 1.14
C SER A 270 -7.92 23.21 1.39
N LEU A 271 -7.28 22.38 0.55
CA LEU A 271 -7.23 20.94 0.73
C LEU A 271 -6.52 20.53 2.02
N ASP A 272 -5.38 21.15 2.35
CA ASP A 272 -4.69 20.90 3.63
C ASP A 272 -5.64 21.12 4.83
N LYS A 273 -6.37 22.26 4.84
CA LYS A 273 -7.36 22.55 5.89
C LYS A 273 -8.54 21.59 5.88
N PHE A 274 -9.00 21.15 4.71
CA PHE A 274 -10.13 20.24 4.55
C PHE A 274 -9.81 18.84 5.11
N VAL A 275 -8.62 18.33 4.78
CA VAL A 275 -8.10 17.06 5.30
C VAL A 275 -8.05 17.08 6.82
N ASP A 276 -7.54 18.17 7.41
CA ASP A 276 -7.42 18.32 8.86
C ASP A 276 -8.78 18.46 9.55
N LEU A 277 -9.70 19.23 8.96
CA LEU A 277 -11.06 19.43 9.48
C LEU A 277 -11.81 18.11 9.63
N HIS A 278 -11.79 17.27 8.60
CA HIS A 278 -12.53 16.00 8.57
C HIS A 278 -11.71 14.81 9.11
N ARG A 279 -10.43 15.03 9.43
CA ARG A 279 -9.47 14.02 9.90
C ARG A 279 -9.43 12.82 8.95
N LEU A 280 -9.10 13.10 7.70
CA LEU A 280 -9.10 12.10 6.63
C LEU A 280 -7.75 11.41 6.51
N ASP A 281 -7.75 10.20 5.94
CA ASP A 281 -6.57 9.46 5.49
C ASP A 281 -6.54 9.29 3.95
N GLY A 282 -7.60 9.70 3.25
CA GLY A 282 -7.69 9.73 1.79
C GLY A 282 -8.92 10.50 1.32
N LEU A 283 -9.02 10.84 0.03
CA LEU A 283 -10.18 11.54 -0.54
C LEU A 283 -10.44 11.13 -1.99
N ALA A 284 -11.62 10.56 -2.23
CA ALA A 284 -12.19 10.41 -3.56
C ALA A 284 -13.15 11.57 -3.84
N TYR A 285 -13.04 12.21 -5.00
CA TYR A 285 -13.76 13.46 -5.26
C TYR A 285 -14.31 13.56 -6.68
N TYR A 286 -15.41 14.29 -6.82
CA TYR A 286 -15.96 14.73 -8.09
C TYR A 286 -15.67 16.21 -8.35
N TYR A 287 -15.46 16.58 -9.61
CA TYR A 287 -14.88 17.88 -10.00
C TYR A 287 -15.85 18.79 -10.79
N GLU A 288 -17.15 18.76 -10.48
CA GLU A 288 -18.15 19.60 -11.15
C GLU A 288 -18.88 20.54 -10.17
N GLY A 289 -19.44 21.62 -10.70
CA GLY A 289 -20.27 22.57 -9.98
C GLY A 289 -21.00 23.51 -10.96
N GLU A 290 -21.71 24.51 -10.44
CA GLU A 290 -22.41 25.48 -11.29
C GLU A 290 -21.42 26.16 -12.27
N PRO A 291 -21.72 26.21 -13.59
CA PRO A 291 -20.84 26.85 -14.57
C PRO A 291 -20.44 28.28 -14.19
N GLY A 292 -19.14 28.54 -14.13
CA GLY A 292 -18.58 29.85 -13.76
C GLY A 292 -18.58 30.16 -12.26
N SER A 293 -19.08 29.24 -11.42
CA SER A 293 -19.09 29.45 -9.97
C SER A 293 -17.69 29.34 -9.35
N PRO A 294 -17.46 30.00 -8.19
CA PRO A 294 -16.27 29.79 -7.39
C PRO A 294 -16.06 28.33 -6.97
N LEU A 295 -17.16 27.58 -6.74
CA LEU A 295 -17.10 26.16 -6.41
C LEU A 295 -16.45 25.38 -7.55
N ARG A 296 -16.99 25.53 -8.78
CA ARG A 296 -16.47 24.86 -9.98
C ARG A 296 -15.01 25.21 -10.21
N ASN A 297 -14.61 26.46 -9.98
CA ASN A 297 -13.21 26.86 -10.09
C ASN A 297 -12.29 26.08 -9.13
N ILE A 298 -12.70 25.92 -7.86
CA ILE A 298 -11.89 25.21 -6.85
C ILE A 298 -11.80 23.72 -7.15
N VAL A 299 -12.94 23.04 -7.34
CA VAL A 299 -12.96 21.58 -7.56
C VAL A 299 -12.29 21.19 -8.88
N THR A 300 -12.19 22.12 -9.84
CA THR A 300 -11.45 21.90 -11.08
C THR A 300 -9.95 22.22 -10.99
N ASN A 301 -9.46 22.80 -9.90
CA ASN A 301 -8.04 23.17 -9.74
C ASN A 301 -7.32 22.37 -8.64
N LEU A 302 -7.76 21.15 -8.36
CA LEU A 302 -7.23 20.28 -7.31
C LEU A 302 -5.90 19.59 -7.66
N ILE A 303 -5.52 19.51 -8.93
CA ILE A 303 -4.44 18.64 -9.46
C ILE A 303 -3.11 18.77 -8.69
N VAL A 304 -2.64 20.01 -8.47
CA VAL A 304 -1.36 20.27 -7.79
C VAL A 304 -1.45 19.88 -6.31
N GLY A 305 -2.48 20.34 -5.60
CA GLY A 305 -2.69 20.00 -4.19
C GLY A 305 -2.83 18.49 -3.99
N ASN A 306 -3.53 17.82 -4.91
CA ASN A 306 -3.71 16.38 -4.86
C ASN A 306 -2.40 15.62 -5.01
N SER A 307 -1.51 16.07 -5.90
CA SER A 307 -0.20 15.44 -6.12
C SER A 307 0.73 15.64 -4.91
N LEU A 308 0.66 16.82 -4.26
CA LEU A 308 1.37 17.08 -3.00
C LEU A 308 0.87 16.17 -1.87
N LEU A 309 -0.45 16.06 -1.70
CA LEU A 309 -1.07 15.17 -0.70
C LEU A 309 -0.74 13.70 -0.98
N THR A 310 -0.87 13.25 -2.24
CA THR A 310 -0.53 11.89 -2.65
C THR A 310 0.93 11.58 -2.33
N ALA A 311 1.86 12.49 -2.64
CA ALA A 311 3.27 12.32 -2.28
C ALA A 311 3.52 12.29 -0.75
N ALA A 312 2.67 12.96 0.03
CA ALA A 312 2.67 12.92 1.49
C ALA A 312 1.97 11.68 2.08
N GLY A 313 1.66 10.67 1.26
CA GLY A 313 0.99 9.44 1.67
C GLY A 313 -0.50 9.60 1.95
N PHE A 314 -1.16 10.61 1.37
CA PHE A 314 -2.59 10.80 1.42
C PHE A 314 -3.18 10.55 0.02
N PRO A 315 -3.77 9.37 -0.26
CA PRO A 315 -4.34 9.08 -1.57
C PRO A 315 -5.46 10.06 -1.91
N MET A 316 -5.35 10.63 -3.10
CA MET A 316 -6.36 11.49 -3.71
C MET A 316 -6.83 10.78 -4.98
N CYS A 317 -8.13 10.67 -5.21
CA CYS A 317 -8.64 9.95 -6.38
C CYS A 317 -9.72 10.77 -7.07
N GLY A 318 -9.52 11.07 -8.35
CA GLY A 318 -10.52 11.76 -9.16
C GLY A 318 -11.73 10.88 -9.43
N GLU A 319 -12.75 11.49 -10.05
CA GLU A 319 -13.90 10.75 -10.62
C GLU A 319 -14.67 9.93 -9.58
N SER A 320 -14.58 10.34 -8.31
CA SER A 320 -15.20 9.68 -7.18
C SER A 320 -14.78 8.21 -7.00
N ASP A 321 -13.61 7.81 -7.50
CA ASP A 321 -13.17 6.42 -7.46
C ASP A 321 -12.62 6.02 -6.07
N LEU A 322 -13.52 5.51 -5.23
CA LEU A 322 -13.18 4.99 -3.90
C LEU A 322 -12.31 3.72 -3.96
N LYS A 323 -12.47 2.89 -4.98
CA LYS A 323 -11.76 1.61 -5.08
C LYS A 323 -10.29 1.87 -5.38
N THR A 324 -9.99 2.74 -6.34
CA THR A 324 -8.60 3.12 -6.61
C THR A 324 -8.01 3.96 -5.50
N CYS A 325 -8.79 4.79 -4.80
CA CYS A 325 -8.31 5.50 -3.60
C CYS A 325 -7.79 4.52 -2.52
N ILE A 326 -8.48 3.39 -2.32
CA ILE A 326 -8.02 2.33 -1.40
C ILE A 326 -6.81 1.60 -1.96
N ALA A 327 -6.78 1.29 -3.25
CA ALA A 327 -5.61 0.68 -3.90
C ALA A 327 -4.35 1.55 -3.70
N MET A 328 -4.48 2.86 -3.89
CA MET A 328 -3.41 3.82 -3.66
C MET A 328 -2.96 3.84 -2.19
N LEU A 329 -3.90 3.78 -1.23
CA LEU A 329 -3.56 3.69 0.20
C LEU A 329 -2.70 2.45 0.47
N LEU A 330 -3.15 1.28 0.01
CA LEU A 330 -2.46 0.00 0.25
C LEU A 330 -1.02 0.04 -0.29
N MET A 331 -0.84 0.49 -1.53
CA MET A 331 0.49 0.61 -2.13
C MET A 331 1.38 1.61 -1.36
N ASP A 332 0.81 2.73 -0.91
CA ASP A 332 1.56 3.75 -0.19
C ASP A 332 2.05 3.22 1.17
N ARG A 333 1.25 2.36 1.81
CA ARG A 333 1.65 1.66 3.05
C ARG A 333 2.66 0.54 2.82
N LEU A 334 2.65 -0.13 1.68
CA LEU A 334 3.74 -1.01 1.27
C LEU A 334 5.04 -0.24 0.94
N GLY A 335 5.02 1.09 0.96
CA GLY A 335 6.20 1.93 0.76
C GLY A 335 6.62 2.07 -0.70
N ILE A 336 5.74 1.70 -1.63
CA ILE A 336 6.00 1.71 -3.07
C ILE A 336 5.34 2.88 -3.83
N GLY A 337 4.82 3.86 -3.09
CA GLY A 337 4.02 4.95 -3.63
C GLY A 337 2.60 4.49 -3.91
N GLY A 338 1.94 5.05 -4.91
CA GLY A 338 0.53 4.77 -5.16
C GLY A 338 -0.05 5.92 -5.96
N SER A 339 0.26 5.94 -7.25
CA SER A 339 -0.23 6.97 -8.17
C SER A 339 -1.53 6.51 -8.80
N PHE A 340 -2.45 7.44 -9.00
CA PHE A 340 -3.64 7.19 -9.79
C PHE A 340 -3.26 7.05 -11.25
N ALA A 341 -3.65 5.96 -11.91
CA ALA A 341 -3.25 5.68 -13.27
C ALA A 341 -4.33 4.95 -14.06
N GLU A 342 -4.24 5.10 -15.37
CA GLU A 342 -4.96 4.37 -16.39
C GLU A 342 -4.01 4.07 -17.57
N PHE A 343 -4.50 3.31 -18.54
CA PHE A 343 -3.78 3.11 -19.80
C PHE A 343 -4.10 4.21 -20.81
N HIS A 344 -3.04 4.89 -21.23
CA HIS A 344 -2.99 5.82 -22.36
C HIS A 344 -2.52 5.09 -23.64
N PRO A 345 -2.51 5.74 -24.83
CA PRO A 345 -2.31 5.06 -26.11
C PRO A 345 -1.13 4.07 -26.16
N ILE A 346 -1.36 2.97 -26.88
CA ILE A 346 -0.40 1.89 -27.05
C ILE A 346 0.58 2.24 -28.19
N ASP A 347 1.88 2.16 -27.91
CA ASP A 347 2.92 2.23 -28.94
C ASP A 347 3.28 0.81 -29.40
N PHE A 348 2.60 0.34 -30.46
CA PHE A 348 2.87 -0.99 -31.03
C PHE A 348 4.25 -1.12 -31.69
N ARG A 349 4.93 -0.02 -32.01
CA ARG A 349 6.30 -0.06 -32.59
C ARG A 349 7.32 -0.21 -31.48
N GLY A 350 7.12 0.51 -30.38
CA GLY A 350 7.95 0.44 -29.18
C GLY A 350 7.63 -0.73 -28.27
N GLY A 351 6.49 -1.40 -28.44
CA GLY A 351 6.07 -2.55 -27.63
C GLY A 351 5.69 -2.16 -26.20
N PHE A 352 5.24 -0.93 -25.96
CA PHE A 352 4.84 -0.43 -24.64
C PHE A 352 3.48 0.26 -24.69
N VAL A 353 2.88 0.45 -23.53
CA VAL A 353 1.66 1.26 -23.34
C VAL A 353 2.01 2.47 -22.47
N LEU A 354 1.46 3.63 -22.76
CA LEU A 354 1.60 4.77 -21.86
C LEU A 354 0.71 4.54 -20.63
N VAL A 355 1.25 4.77 -19.45
CA VAL A 355 0.55 4.59 -18.17
C VAL A 355 0.59 5.92 -17.43
N GLY A 356 -0.56 6.45 -17.04
CA GLY A 356 -0.65 7.81 -16.52
C GLY A 356 -2.08 8.23 -16.21
N HIS A 357 -2.27 9.51 -15.89
CA HIS A 357 -3.57 10.17 -15.74
C HIS A 357 -3.31 11.69 -15.73
N ASP A 358 -4.35 12.52 -15.77
CA ASP A 358 -4.24 13.97 -15.53
C ASP A 358 -3.85 14.33 -14.07
N GLY A 359 -3.85 13.33 -13.18
CA GLY A 359 -3.56 13.47 -11.76
C GLY A 359 -4.62 12.81 -10.87
N PRO A 360 -4.27 12.47 -9.61
CA PRO A 360 -3.03 12.85 -8.95
C PRO A 360 -2.01 11.72 -8.82
N HIS A 361 -0.76 12.13 -8.70
CA HIS A 361 0.36 11.22 -8.80
C HIS A 361 1.32 11.35 -7.63
N HIS A 362 1.96 10.24 -7.27
CA HIS A 362 2.84 10.16 -6.10
C HIS A 362 4.25 10.68 -6.44
N ILE A 363 4.48 11.98 -6.31
CA ILE A 363 5.72 12.66 -6.75
C ILE A 363 7.01 12.03 -6.20
N ASN A 364 6.99 11.44 -5.00
CA ASN A 364 8.18 10.81 -4.40
C ASN A 364 8.71 9.59 -5.18
N ILE A 365 7.92 9.03 -6.10
CA ILE A 365 8.33 7.94 -7.01
C ILE A 365 8.56 8.41 -8.46
N ALA A 366 8.60 9.73 -8.69
CA ALA A 366 8.92 10.31 -10.00
C ALA A 366 10.41 10.15 -10.36
N ASP A 367 10.70 10.03 -11.65
CA ASP A 367 12.04 10.11 -12.23
C ASP A 367 12.42 11.58 -12.41
N GLY A 368 13.29 12.09 -11.54
CA GLY A 368 13.71 13.49 -11.54
C GLY A 368 12.67 14.44 -10.95
N LYS A 369 12.76 15.72 -11.33
CA LYS A 369 11.87 16.78 -10.84
C LYS A 369 10.61 16.83 -11.72
N PRO A 370 9.39 16.74 -11.16
CA PRO A 370 8.15 16.84 -11.93
C PRO A 370 7.98 18.24 -12.54
N VAL A 371 7.14 18.35 -13.55
CA VAL A 371 6.88 19.57 -14.31
C VAL A 371 5.47 20.10 -14.04
N LEU A 372 5.33 21.43 -13.96
CA LEU A 372 4.05 22.13 -14.02
C LEU A 372 3.89 22.88 -15.33
N ARG A 373 2.74 22.69 -15.97
CA ARG A 373 2.29 23.44 -17.15
C ARG A 373 0.92 24.04 -16.90
N SER A 374 0.66 25.17 -17.53
CA SER A 374 -0.71 25.68 -17.64
C SER A 374 -1.43 24.98 -18.79
N LEU A 375 -2.66 24.57 -18.58
CA LEU A 375 -3.54 24.06 -19.62
C LEU A 375 -4.62 25.09 -19.93
N ILE A 376 -4.80 25.42 -21.21
CA ILE A 376 -5.87 26.31 -21.70
C ILE A 376 -7.24 25.64 -21.50
N LYS A 377 -7.28 24.31 -21.50
CA LYS A 377 -8.44 23.49 -21.16
C LYS A 377 -7.99 22.16 -20.57
N TYR A 378 -8.68 21.68 -19.55
CA TYR A 378 -8.50 20.33 -19.05
C TYR A 378 -9.09 19.29 -20.03
N HIS A 379 -8.54 18.08 -20.04
CA HIS A 379 -9.06 16.95 -20.80
C HIS A 379 -10.11 16.21 -19.96
N GLY A 380 -11.29 15.92 -20.53
CA GLY A 380 -12.35 15.20 -19.80
C GLY A 380 -13.07 16.02 -18.70
N LYS A 381 -12.65 17.26 -18.47
CA LYS A 381 -13.07 18.09 -17.33
C LYS A 381 -13.20 19.56 -17.73
N PRO A 382 -14.13 20.32 -17.13
CA PRO A 382 -14.27 21.75 -17.39
C PRO A 382 -13.13 22.58 -16.78
N GLY A 383 -12.83 23.71 -17.41
CA GLY A 383 -11.92 24.73 -16.88
C GLY A 383 -10.50 24.66 -17.43
N SER A 384 -9.62 25.44 -16.80
CA SER A 384 -8.20 25.63 -17.15
C SER A 384 -7.39 25.80 -15.86
N GLY A 385 -6.07 25.60 -15.93
CA GLY A 385 -5.19 25.83 -14.78
C GLY A 385 -3.88 25.07 -14.82
N ALA A 386 -3.23 24.94 -13.66
CA ALA A 386 -1.95 24.23 -13.53
C ALA A 386 -2.16 22.72 -13.49
N SER A 387 -1.38 21.98 -14.29
CA SER A 387 -1.38 20.52 -14.34
C SER A 387 0.02 19.96 -14.11
N VAL A 388 0.08 18.72 -13.62
CA VAL A 388 1.31 18.02 -13.22
C VAL A 388 1.69 17.00 -14.29
N GLU A 389 2.93 17.10 -14.77
CA GLU A 389 3.54 16.19 -15.74
C GLU A 389 4.77 15.53 -15.09
N PHE A 390 4.80 14.20 -15.03
CA PHE A 390 6.04 13.45 -14.77
C PHE A 390 6.00 12.03 -15.36
N LYS A 391 7.10 11.29 -15.17
CA LYS A 391 7.22 9.85 -15.44
C LYS A 391 7.76 9.11 -14.23
N LEU A 392 7.28 7.90 -13.93
CA LEU A 392 7.80 7.11 -12.80
C LEU A 392 9.29 6.80 -12.99
N LYS A 393 9.99 6.58 -11.88
CA LYS A 393 11.36 6.03 -11.88
C LYS A 393 11.43 4.79 -12.75
N GLN A 394 12.54 4.65 -13.47
CA GLN A 394 12.80 3.47 -14.30
C GLN A 394 12.98 2.23 -13.44
N GLY A 395 12.61 1.08 -13.99
CA GLY A 395 12.68 -0.22 -13.33
C GLY A 395 11.30 -0.81 -13.05
N PRO A 396 11.23 -1.83 -12.19
CA PRO A 396 9.99 -2.56 -11.94
C PRO A 396 8.85 -1.68 -11.46
N ILE A 397 7.64 -2.00 -11.92
CA ILE A 397 6.38 -1.37 -11.49
C ILE A 397 5.36 -2.46 -11.15
N THR A 398 4.49 -2.14 -10.20
CA THR A 398 3.34 -2.96 -9.79
C THR A 398 2.06 -2.17 -10.00
N MET A 399 1.00 -2.86 -10.39
CA MET A 399 -0.35 -2.33 -10.60
C MET A 399 -1.37 -3.06 -9.73
N LEU A 400 -2.33 -2.31 -9.19
CA LEU A 400 -3.48 -2.84 -8.47
C LEU A 400 -4.78 -2.17 -8.95
N SER A 401 -5.66 -2.96 -9.55
CA SER A 401 -7.07 -2.62 -9.74
C SER A 401 -7.92 -3.35 -8.71
N ILE A 402 -8.93 -2.66 -8.17
CA ILE A 402 -9.93 -3.24 -7.27
C ILE A 402 -11.28 -3.21 -7.99
N GLY A 403 -11.74 -4.38 -8.42
CA GLY A 403 -13.04 -4.58 -9.06
C GLY A 403 -14.08 -5.16 -8.11
N VAL A 404 -15.27 -5.42 -8.66
CA VAL A 404 -16.35 -6.14 -7.97
C VAL A 404 -16.85 -7.29 -8.85
N ASP A 405 -17.07 -8.46 -8.25
CA ASP A 405 -17.62 -9.62 -8.94
C ASP A 405 -19.15 -9.52 -9.09
N ALA A 406 -19.75 -10.47 -9.82
CA ALA A 406 -21.21 -10.53 -10.01
C ALA A 406 -22.01 -10.70 -8.70
N GLY A 407 -21.35 -11.14 -7.61
CA GLY A 407 -21.93 -11.24 -6.27
C GLY A 407 -21.74 -9.97 -5.42
N GLY A 408 -21.12 -8.92 -5.96
CA GLY A 408 -20.84 -7.67 -5.25
C GLY A 408 -19.64 -7.74 -4.29
N ARG A 409 -18.80 -8.79 -4.38
CA ARG A 409 -17.57 -8.90 -3.57
C ARG A 409 -16.39 -8.25 -4.28
N PHE A 410 -15.50 -7.63 -3.53
CA PHE A 410 -14.28 -7.06 -4.10
C PHE A 410 -13.34 -8.16 -4.62
N ARG A 411 -12.57 -7.80 -5.65
CA ARG A 411 -11.54 -8.64 -6.26
C ARG A 411 -10.33 -7.78 -6.62
N PHE A 412 -9.13 -8.28 -6.36
CA PHE A 412 -7.88 -7.63 -6.74
C PHE A 412 -7.40 -8.19 -8.09
N VAL A 413 -7.10 -7.29 -9.02
CA VAL A 413 -6.41 -7.63 -10.28
C VAL A 413 -5.04 -6.96 -10.24
N LEU A 414 -4.00 -7.79 -10.26
CA LEU A 414 -2.62 -7.40 -10.04
C LEU A 414 -1.79 -7.65 -11.29
N ALA A 415 -0.86 -6.76 -11.59
CA ALA A 415 0.10 -6.94 -12.66
C ALA A 415 1.43 -6.30 -12.31
N GLU A 416 2.50 -6.79 -12.94
CA GLU A 416 3.81 -6.19 -12.85
C GLU A 416 4.41 -5.97 -14.25
N GLY A 417 5.25 -4.95 -14.36
CA GLY A 417 5.95 -4.60 -15.59
C GLY A 417 7.18 -3.77 -15.27
N ASP A 418 7.64 -3.01 -16.26
CA ASP A 418 8.78 -2.11 -16.11
C ASP A 418 8.45 -0.72 -16.66
N SER A 419 8.79 0.31 -15.89
CA SER A 419 8.91 1.68 -16.37
C SER A 419 10.22 1.81 -17.14
N VAL A 420 10.13 2.09 -18.45
CA VAL A 420 11.31 2.16 -19.32
C VAL A 420 11.64 3.58 -19.77
N ALA A 421 12.90 3.80 -20.11
CA ALA A 421 13.38 5.09 -20.59
C ALA A 421 12.72 5.53 -21.92
N GLY A 422 12.67 6.85 -22.13
CA GLY A 422 12.30 7.47 -23.40
C GLY A 422 11.43 8.72 -23.21
N PRO A 423 11.16 9.45 -24.31
CA PRO A 423 10.33 10.66 -24.26
C PRO A 423 8.86 10.33 -23.97
N ILE A 424 8.20 11.25 -23.28
CA ILE A 424 6.76 11.21 -23.03
C ILE A 424 6.09 12.44 -23.67
N PRO A 425 4.80 12.39 -24.00
CA PRO A 425 4.08 13.56 -24.50
C PRO A 425 4.15 14.71 -23.49
N ALA A 426 4.52 15.91 -23.95
CA ALA A 426 4.54 17.12 -23.13
C ALA A 426 3.15 17.77 -23.09
N THR A 427 2.13 17.01 -22.68
CA THR A 427 0.72 17.40 -22.67
C THR A 427 0.25 17.97 -21.33
N GLY A 428 1.15 18.07 -20.34
CA GLY A 428 0.78 18.47 -18.98
C GLY A 428 0.12 17.35 -18.15
N ASN A 429 0.20 16.09 -18.61
CA ASN A 429 -0.27 14.91 -17.88
C ASN A 429 0.91 13.98 -17.58
N THR A 430 0.81 13.21 -16.51
CA THR A 430 1.80 12.16 -16.21
C THR A 430 1.69 11.05 -17.24
N ASN A 431 2.84 10.61 -17.73
CA ASN A 431 2.94 9.51 -18.68
C ASN A 431 4.20 8.71 -18.35
N THR A 432 4.06 7.39 -18.27
CA THR A 432 5.16 6.45 -18.08
C THR A 432 5.11 5.42 -19.18
N ARG A 433 6.25 5.02 -19.73
CA ARG A 433 6.30 3.94 -20.71
C ARG A 433 6.28 2.60 -19.95
N GLY A 434 5.12 1.95 -19.91
CA GLY A 434 4.93 0.65 -19.29
C GLY A 434 5.23 -0.48 -20.27
N PHE A 435 6.28 -1.24 -19.99
CA PHE A 435 6.64 -2.45 -20.72
C PHE A 435 6.20 -3.69 -19.94
N PHE A 436 5.53 -4.63 -20.59
CA PHE A 436 4.93 -5.81 -19.95
C PHE A 436 5.20 -7.07 -20.76
N GLN A 437 5.44 -8.18 -20.06
CA GLN A 437 5.72 -9.48 -20.66
C GLN A 437 4.44 -10.24 -21.02
N PRO A 438 4.51 -11.20 -21.95
CA PRO A 438 5.60 -11.40 -22.93
C PRO A 438 5.62 -10.29 -24.01
N ASP A 439 4.50 -9.60 -24.20
CA ASP A 439 4.37 -8.43 -25.08
C ASP A 439 3.13 -7.61 -24.69
N VAL A 440 3.10 -6.33 -25.08
CA VAL A 440 2.01 -5.40 -24.75
C VAL A 440 0.62 -5.88 -25.21
N ARG A 441 0.49 -6.61 -26.32
CA ARG A 441 -0.81 -7.10 -26.80
C ARG A 441 -1.30 -8.26 -25.93
N THR A 442 -0.41 -9.21 -25.64
CA THR A 442 -0.74 -10.38 -24.82
C THR A 442 -1.05 -9.95 -23.39
N PHE A 443 -0.23 -9.08 -22.81
CA PHE A 443 -0.47 -8.51 -21.49
C PHE A 443 -1.81 -7.79 -21.40
N LEU A 444 -2.07 -6.81 -22.26
CA LEU A 444 -3.31 -6.03 -22.18
C LEU A 444 -4.56 -6.89 -22.37
N LYS A 445 -4.50 -7.93 -23.20
CA LYS A 445 -5.60 -8.89 -23.35
C LYS A 445 -5.85 -9.70 -22.09
N ARG A 446 -4.80 -10.13 -21.38
CA ARG A 446 -4.92 -10.84 -20.10
C ARG A 446 -5.45 -9.92 -19.00
N TRP A 447 -4.94 -8.69 -18.92
CA TRP A 447 -5.42 -7.67 -17.99
C TRP A 447 -6.93 -7.46 -18.13
N VAL A 448 -7.42 -7.16 -19.34
CA VAL A 448 -8.86 -6.89 -19.53
C VAL A 448 -9.73 -8.14 -19.41
N ALA A 449 -9.17 -9.34 -19.60
CA ALA A 449 -9.93 -10.59 -19.45
C ALA A 449 -10.38 -10.83 -18.00
N GLU A 450 -9.67 -10.28 -17.01
CA GLU A 450 -10.03 -10.37 -15.60
C GLU A 450 -11.06 -9.31 -15.15
N GLY A 451 -11.49 -8.42 -16.06
CA GLY A 451 -12.47 -7.36 -15.78
C GLY A 451 -12.05 -6.31 -14.74
N PRO A 452 -10.82 -5.76 -14.78
CA PRO A 452 -10.41 -4.68 -13.90
C PRO A 452 -11.20 -3.40 -14.19
N THR A 453 -11.20 -2.48 -13.22
CA THR A 453 -11.54 -1.08 -13.48
C THR A 453 -10.57 -0.45 -14.47
N HIS A 454 -10.99 0.59 -15.20
CA HIS A 454 -10.07 1.30 -16.09
C HIS A 454 -8.97 2.05 -15.30
N HIS A 455 -9.30 2.52 -14.09
CA HIS A 455 -8.34 3.03 -13.13
C HIS A 455 -7.65 1.94 -12.33
N PHE A 456 -6.41 2.21 -11.93
CA PHE A 456 -5.63 1.39 -11.02
C PHE A 456 -4.61 2.24 -10.27
N ALA A 457 -4.13 1.72 -9.15
CA ALA A 457 -2.98 2.27 -8.47
C ALA A 457 -1.68 1.75 -9.08
N LEU A 458 -0.70 2.64 -9.27
CA LEU A 458 0.61 2.34 -9.82
C LEU A 458 1.72 2.68 -8.81
N GLY A 459 2.61 1.72 -8.58
CA GLY A 459 3.76 1.86 -7.69
C GLY A 459 5.02 1.22 -8.26
N ILE A 460 6.14 1.41 -7.57
CA ILE A 460 7.46 0.89 -7.97
C ILE A 460 7.75 -0.48 -7.35
N GLY A 461 8.69 -1.22 -7.94
CA GLY A 461 9.09 -2.54 -7.45
C GLY A 461 8.22 -3.69 -7.98
N ARG A 462 8.62 -4.92 -7.67
CA ARG A 462 7.86 -6.16 -7.86
C ARG A 462 7.19 -6.52 -6.52
N ARG A 463 5.93 -6.14 -6.33
CA ARG A 463 5.19 -6.29 -5.06
C ARG A 463 3.78 -6.88 -5.25
N ALA A 464 3.50 -7.53 -6.38
CA ALA A 464 2.21 -8.19 -6.58
C ALA A 464 1.94 -9.25 -5.50
N ASP A 465 2.96 -10.01 -5.08
CA ASP A 465 2.82 -10.99 -4.00
C ASP A 465 2.50 -10.37 -2.63
N SER A 466 3.10 -9.23 -2.31
CA SER A 466 2.78 -8.50 -1.08
C SER A 466 1.30 -8.06 -1.07
N LEU A 467 0.80 -7.58 -2.21
CA LEU A 467 -0.61 -7.19 -2.36
C LEU A 467 -1.55 -8.39 -2.37
N ARG A 468 -1.11 -9.54 -2.90
CA ARG A 468 -1.83 -10.82 -2.76
C ARG A 468 -1.93 -11.20 -1.29
N ARG A 469 -0.85 -11.14 -0.51
CA ARG A 469 -0.85 -11.39 0.95
C ARG A 469 -1.84 -10.45 1.67
N VAL A 470 -1.92 -9.17 1.28
CA VAL A 470 -2.94 -8.23 1.79
C VAL A 470 -4.36 -8.70 1.44
N ALA A 471 -4.62 -9.08 0.19
CA ALA A 471 -5.93 -9.57 -0.25
C ALA A 471 -6.36 -10.80 0.55
N GLU A 472 -5.44 -11.76 0.74
CA GLU A 472 -5.68 -12.99 1.49
C GLU A 472 -5.99 -12.71 2.96
N ALA A 473 -5.27 -11.77 3.58
CA ALA A 473 -5.53 -11.31 4.95
C ALA A 473 -6.90 -10.63 5.11
N LEU A 474 -7.42 -10.02 4.05
CA LEU A 474 -8.76 -9.41 4.01
C LEU A 474 -9.85 -10.39 3.54
N GLY A 475 -9.49 -11.61 3.13
CA GLY A 475 -10.44 -12.57 2.55
C GLY A 475 -10.95 -12.16 1.16
N ILE A 476 -10.18 -11.35 0.42
CA ILE A 476 -10.48 -10.87 -0.92
C ILE A 476 -9.80 -11.77 -1.96
N GLU A 477 -10.53 -12.15 -3.01
CA GLU A 477 -9.95 -12.89 -4.12
C GLU A 477 -8.98 -12.01 -4.90
N SER A 478 -7.85 -12.58 -5.33
CA SER A 478 -6.85 -11.87 -6.13
C SER A 478 -6.34 -12.72 -7.28
N VAL A 479 -6.02 -12.08 -8.40
CA VAL A 479 -5.36 -12.69 -9.57
C VAL A 479 -4.16 -11.84 -10.00
N ILE A 480 -3.06 -12.50 -10.39
CA ILE A 480 -1.87 -11.86 -10.96
C ILE A 480 -1.80 -12.21 -12.45
N VAL A 481 -1.76 -11.21 -13.34
CA VAL A 481 -1.82 -11.39 -14.80
C VAL A 481 -0.52 -11.03 -15.53
N THR A 482 0.60 -11.03 -14.80
CA THR A 482 1.93 -10.66 -15.32
C THR A 482 2.46 -11.62 -16.39
N GLU A 483 2.16 -12.92 -16.28
CA GLU A 483 2.79 -14.01 -17.08
C GLU A 483 1.86 -14.82 -17.98
#